data_AF-A0A1Y5SM31-F1
#
_entry.id   AF-A0A1Y5SM31-F1
#
_cell.length_a   1.000
_cell.length_b   1.000
_cell.length_c   1.000
_cell.angle_alpha   90.00
_cell.angle_beta   90.00
_cell.angle_gamma   90.00
#
_symmetry.space_group_name_H-M   'P 1'
#
loop_
_entity.id
_entity.type
_entity.pdbx_description
1 polymer ?
#
loop_
_entity_poly.entity_id
_entity_poly.type
_entity_poly.pdbx_seq_one_letter_code
_entity_poly.pdbx_strand_id
1 'polypeptide(L)'
;MRLPWLQILAQAARKAARKQGCAVVSCSALKQSYRDLLISETGRARVVLLHGTRAAILKRMAVRENHYLPTSLLDSQLETLEMPNPQEKKVFAVNADSASEKVFELVQKTLKNTLAPPRQYP
;
A
#
# COMPACT_ATOMS: atom_id res chain seq x y z
N MET A 1 -5.97 7.40 17.83
CA MET A 1 -6.24 5.95 17.71
C MET A 1 -6.68 5.63 16.28
N ARG A 2 -5.93 4.78 15.54
CA ARG A 2 -6.26 4.36 14.15
C ARG A 2 -6.82 2.93 14.05
N LEU A 3 -6.77 2.18 15.15
CA LEU A 3 -7.07 0.75 15.17
C LEU A 3 -8.51 0.42 14.71
N PRO A 4 -9.59 1.07 15.22
CA PRO A 4 -10.94 0.74 14.78
C PRO A 4 -11.15 1.00 13.27
N TRP A 5 -10.54 2.06 12.74
CA TRP A 5 -10.63 2.39 11.32
C TRP A 5 -9.92 1.36 10.44
N LEU A 6 -8.73 0.89 10.83
CA LEU A 6 -8.00 -0.14 10.10
C LEU A 6 -8.76 -1.48 10.08
N GLN A 7 -9.42 -1.84 11.19
CA GLN A 7 -10.25 -3.05 11.26
C GLN A 7 -11.43 -2.96 10.30
N ILE A 8 -12.15 -1.83 10.29
CA ILE A 8 -13.27 -1.58 9.36
C ILE A 8 -12.79 -1.67 7.90
N LEU A 9 -11.65 -1.05 7.58
CA LEU A 9 -11.07 -1.09 6.24
C LEU A 9 -10.74 -2.53 5.81
N ALA A 10 -10.10 -3.31 6.69
CA ALA A 10 -9.75 -4.70 6.42
C ALA A 10 -10.99 -5.58 6.19
N GLN A 11 -12.02 -5.41 7.01
CA GLN A 11 -13.29 -6.12 6.87
C GLN A 11 -14.00 -5.76 5.56
N ALA A 12 -14.03 -4.47 5.20
CA ALA A 12 -14.59 -4.00 3.94
C ALA A 12 -13.84 -4.59 2.74
N ALA A 13 -12.50 -4.55 2.76
CA ALA A 13 -11.66 -5.13 1.72
C ALA A 13 -11.91 -6.65 1.57
N ARG A 14 -11.98 -7.38 2.69
CA ARG A 14 -12.28 -8.82 2.69
C ARG A 14 -13.66 -9.13 2.13
N LYS A 15 -14.68 -8.35 2.50
CA LYS A 15 -16.05 -8.50 1.97
C LYS A 15 -16.11 -8.24 0.46
N ALA A 16 -15.45 -7.18 -0.01
CA ALA A 16 -15.37 -6.86 -1.43
C ALA A 16 -14.66 -7.97 -2.23
N ALA A 17 -13.50 -8.45 -1.74
CA ALA A 17 -12.75 -9.51 -2.40
C ALA A 17 -13.55 -10.83 -2.46
N ARG A 18 -14.32 -11.18 -1.42
CA ARG A 18 -15.20 -12.36 -1.46
C ARG A 18 -16.31 -12.25 -2.51
N LYS A 19 -16.82 -11.05 -2.75
CA LYS A 19 -17.91 -10.81 -3.71
C LYS A 19 -17.42 -10.70 -5.15
N GLN A 20 -16.26 -10.06 -5.37
CA GLN A 20 -15.75 -9.68 -6.69
C GLN A 20 -14.50 -10.47 -7.14
N GLY A 21 -14.03 -11.42 -6.32
CA GLY A 21 -12.79 -12.17 -6.55
C GLY A 21 -11.51 -11.41 -6.19
N CYS A 22 -11.53 -10.07 -6.20
CA CYS A 22 -10.39 -9.22 -5.85
C CYS A 22 -10.86 -7.87 -5.27
N ALA A 23 -10.03 -7.24 -4.44
CA ALA A 23 -10.21 -5.87 -3.98
C ALA A 23 -8.85 -5.17 -3.83
N VAL A 24 -8.78 -3.91 -4.25
CA VAL A 24 -7.62 -3.02 -4.05
C VAL A 24 -8.08 -1.84 -3.20
N VAL A 25 -7.30 -1.53 -2.17
CA VAL A 25 -7.57 -0.42 -1.24
C VAL A 25 -6.31 0.41 -1.04
N SER A 26 -6.47 1.73 -0.97
CA SER A 26 -5.39 2.66 -0.65
C SER A 26 -5.41 3.01 0.83
N CYS A 27 -4.29 2.81 1.52
CA CYS A 27 -4.08 3.18 2.92
C CYS A 27 -2.61 3.54 3.11
N SER A 28 -2.31 4.56 3.91
CA SER A 28 -0.91 4.95 4.12
C SER A 28 -0.11 3.87 4.87
N ALA A 29 -0.75 3.15 5.81
CA ALA A 29 -0.20 1.99 6.54
C ALA A 29 1.31 2.09 6.87
N LEU A 30 1.72 3.27 7.36
CA LEU A 30 3.13 3.66 7.45
C LEU A 30 3.92 2.83 8.47
N LYS A 31 3.24 2.30 9.49
CA LYS A 31 3.83 1.46 10.54
C LYS A 31 3.67 -0.03 10.24
N GLN A 32 4.65 -0.84 10.65
CA GLN A 32 4.62 -2.30 10.57
C GLN A 32 3.35 -2.84 11.23
N SER A 33 3.04 -2.40 12.45
CA SER A 33 1.85 -2.84 13.19
C SER A 33 0.53 -2.62 12.43
N TYR A 34 0.45 -1.59 11.58
CA TYR A 34 -0.74 -1.34 10.76
C TYR A 34 -0.83 -2.31 9.59
N ARG A 35 0.31 -2.62 8.96
CA ARG A 35 0.38 -3.60 7.87
C ARG A 35 0.06 -5.01 8.37
N ASP A 36 0.60 -5.39 9.52
CA ASP A 36 0.33 -6.68 10.16
C ASP A 36 -1.15 -6.87 10.45
N LEU A 37 -1.81 -5.84 10.99
CA LEU A 37 -3.26 -5.86 11.24
C LEU A 37 -4.07 -6.01 9.94
N LEU A 38 -3.75 -5.23 8.90
CA LEU A 38 -4.44 -5.34 7.61
C LEU A 38 -4.28 -6.73 6.99
N ILE A 39 -3.08 -7.32 7.09
CA ILE A 39 -2.78 -8.66 6.57
C ILE A 39 -3.50 -9.74 7.38
N SER A 40 -3.53 -9.63 8.72
CA SER A 40 -4.16 -10.63 9.58
C SER A 40 -5.69 -10.64 9.42
N GLU A 41 -6.34 -9.48 9.45
CA GLU A 41 -7.79 -9.32 9.37
C GLU A 41 -8.36 -9.76 8.01
N THR A 42 -7.62 -9.48 6.93
CA THR A 42 -7.99 -9.94 5.58
C THR A 42 -7.61 -11.40 5.33
N GLY A 43 -6.64 -11.95 6.06
CA GLY A 43 -6.08 -13.30 5.95
C GLY A 43 -5.21 -13.54 4.69
N ARG A 44 -5.41 -12.77 3.62
CA ARG A 44 -4.74 -12.97 2.32
C ARG A 44 -4.23 -11.69 1.68
N ALA A 45 -4.38 -10.51 2.31
CA ALA A 45 -3.89 -9.28 1.69
C ALA A 45 -2.38 -9.32 1.50
N ARG A 46 -1.96 -8.56 0.49
CA ARG A 46 -0.59 -8.17 0.20
C ARG A 46 -0.55 -6.66 0.22
N VAL A 47 0.56 -6.11 0.68
CA VAL A 47 0.75 -4.65 0.78
C VAL A 47 1.81 -4.25 -0.23
N VAL A 48 1.50 -3.27 -1.07
CA VAL A 48 2.49 -2.59 -1.91
C VAL A 48 2.76 -1.25 -1.26
N LEU A 49 3.95 -1.08 -0.71
CA LEU A 49 4.40 0.17 -0.10
C LEU A 49 5.13 1.00 -1.14
N LEU A 50 4.45 2.03 -1.65
CA LEU A 50 5.07 3.01 -2.52
C LEU A 50 5.88 3.99 -1.67
N HIS A 51 7.20 4.03 -1.87
CA HIS A 51 8.09 4.95 -1.17
C HIS A 51 8.89 5.77 -2.17
N GLY A 52 9.32 6.96 -1.77
CA GLY A 52 10.11 7.83 -2.64
C GLY A 52 10.82 8.90 -1.84
N THR A 53 11.73 9.59 -2.49
CA THR A 53 12.40 10.75 -1.92
C THR A 53 11.40 11.88 -1.66
N ARG A 54 11.66 12.68 -0.62
CA ARG A 54 10.88 13.89 -0.33
C ARG A 54 10.74 14.77 -1.58
N ALA A 55 11.84 14.99 -2.29
CA ALA A 55 11.87 15.84 -3.49
C ALA A 55 10.95 15.31 -4.60
N ALA A 56 10.97 14.01 -4.88
CA ALA A 56 10.12 13.42 -5.91
C ALA A 56 8.63 13.49 -5.52
N ILE A 57 8.29 13.23 -4.26
CA ILE A 57 6.90 13.31 -3.77
C ILE A 57 6.41 14.75 -3.82
N LEU A 58 7.21 15.72 -3.34
CA LEU A 58 6.87 17.14 -3.34
C LEU A 58 6.62 17.66 -4.77
N LYS A 59 7.50 17.29 -5.72
CA LYS A 59 7.35 17.63 -7.13
C LYS A 59 6.02 17.11 -7.71
N ARG A 60 5.60 15.90 -7.35
CA ARG A 60 4.32 15.33 -7.79
C ARG A 60 3.12 15.99 -7.15
N MET A 61 3.24 16.34 -5.87
CA MET A 61 2.19 17.09 -5.19
C MET A 61 1.98 18.39 -5.94
N ALA A 62 3.02 19.22 -6.11
CA ALA A 62 2.94 20.55 -6.71
C ALA A 62 2.29 20.62 -8.12
N VAL A 63 2.36 19.54 -8.91
CA VAL A 63 1.75 19.48 -10.25
C VAL A 63 0.22 19.28 -10.22
N ARG A 64 -0.35 18.81 -9.09
CA ARG A 64 -1.79 18.54 -8.97
C ARG A 64 -2.55 19.77 -8.47
N GLU A 65 -3.44 20.33 -9.26
CA GLU A 65 -4.36 21.36 -8.75
C GLU A 65 -5.32 20.75 -7.70
N ASN A 66 -5.70 21.51 -6.67
CA ASN A 66 -6.51 21.09 -5.49
C ASN A 66 -5.86 20.02 -4.59
N HIS A 67 -4.82 20.40 -3.83
CA HIS A 67 -4.23 19.51 -2.82
C HIS A 67 -5.19 19.26 -1.65
N TYR A 68 -5.60 18.00 -1.49
CA TYR A 68 -6.31 17.54 -0.28
C TYR A 68 -5.37 17.42 0.96
N LEU A 69 -4.05 17.38 0.75
CA LEU A 69 -3.04 17.24 1.81
C LEU A 69 -2.02 18.39 1.73
N PRO A 70 -1.87 19.22 2.78
CA PRO A 70 -0.84 20.24 2.82
C PRO A 70 0.54 19.60 2.80
N THR A 71 1.48 20.24 2.10
CA THR A 71 2.88 19.79 2.00
C THR A 71 3.57 19.68 3.36
N SER A 72 3.10 20.42 4.37
CA SER A 72 3.57 20.35 5.76
C SER A 72 3.35 18.97 6.41
N LEU A 73 2.40 18.15 5.92
CA LEU A 73 2.20 16.79 6.43
C LEU A 73 3.19 15.78 5.86
N LEU A 74 3.87 16.10 4.75
CA LEU A 74 4.79 15.16 4.10
C LEU A 74 5.93 14.75 5.06
N ASP A 75 6.50 15.72 5.78
CA ASP A 75 7.62 15.46 6.68
C ASP A 75 7.21 14.49 7.80
N SER A 76 6.07 14.74 8.45
CA SER A 76 5.53 13.82 9.47
C SER A 76 5.23 12.41 8.94
N GLN A 77 4.79 12.28 7.67
CA GLN A 77 4.53 10.99 7.05
C GLN A 77 5.82 10.22 6.78
N LEU A 78 6.86 10.91 6.30
CA LEU A 78 8.18 10.33 6.05
C LEU A 78 8.85 9.92 7.36
N GLU A 79 8.73 10.71 8.42
CA GLU A 79 9.22 10.36 9.76
C GLU A 79 8.47 9.16 10.36
N THR A 80 7.17 9.03 10.09
CA THR A 80 6.35 7.91 10.57
C THR A 80 6.57 6.62 9.76
N LEU A 81 7.19 6.71 8.58
CA LEU A 81 7.37 5.57 7.68
C LEU A 81 8.38 4.56 8.24
N GLU A 82 7.87 3.39 8.61
CA GLU A 82 8.68 2.22 8.95
C GLU A 82 8.87 1.38 7.68
N MET A 83 10.08 1.40 7.11
CA MET A 83 10.41 0.59 5.93
C MET A 83 10.23 -0.91 6.22
N PRO A 84 9.78 -1.71 5.24
CA PRO A 84 9.48 -3.11 5.49
C PRO A 84 10.74 -3.89 5.84
N ASN A 85 10.67 -4.73 6.86
CA ASN A 85 11.76 -5.62 7.23
C ASN A 85 11.68 -6.96 6.45
N PRO A 86 12.77 -7.76 6.43
CA PRO A 86 12.78 -9.04 5.71
C PRO A 86 11.76 -10.08 6.21
N GLN A 87 11.17 -9.91 7.39
CA GLN A 87 10.17 -10.80 7.98
C GLN A 87 8.75 -10.50 7.44
N GLU A 88 8.51 -9.28 6.93
CA GLU A 88 7.25 -8.87 6.32
C GLU A 88 7.05 -9.44 4.90
N LYS A 89 6.95 -10.77 4.78
CA LYS A 89 6.92 -11.50 3.48
C LYS A 89 5.78 -11.12 2.52
N LYS A 90 4.74 -10.44 2.99
CA LYS A 90 3.59 -10.00 2.21
C LYS A 90 3.59 -8.50 1.91
N VAL A 91 4.66 -7.80 2.28
CA VAL A 91 4.85 -6.37 2.05
C VAL A 91 5.94 -6.19 1.00
N PHE A 92 5.64 -5.42 -0.04
CA PHE A 92 6.54 -5.19 -1.16
C PHE A 92 6.80 -3.69 -1.29
N ALA A 93 8.04 -3.28 -1.00
CA ALA A 93 8.47 -1.90 -1.19
C ALA A 93 8.75 -1.65 -2.69
N VAL A 94 8.17 -0.58 -3.23
CA VAL A 94 8.40 -0.14 -4.62
C VAL A 94 8.79 1.33 -4.60
N ASN A 95 9.94 1.63 -5.20
CA ASN A 95 10.39 3.01 -5.39
C ASN A 95 9.46 3.72 -6.40
N ALA A 96 8.91 4.84 -5.98
CA ALA A 96 7.94 5.65 -6.68
C ALA A 96 8.52 6.98 -7.18
N ASP A 97 9.84 7.14 -7.29
CA ASP A 97 10.48 8.36 -7.80
C ASP A 97 10.26 8.52 -9.32
N SER A 98 10.21 7.40 -10.05
CA SER A 98 9.99 7.32 -11.51
C SER A 98 8.54 7.60 -11.92
N ALA A 99 8.28 8.06 -13.15
CA ALA A 99 6.94 8.38 -13.68
C ALA A 99 5.85 7.32 -13.35
N SER A 100 4.59 7.76 -13.25
CA SER A 100 3.44 6.93 -12.83
C SER A 100 3.32 5.63 -13.59
N GLU A 101 3.56 5.67 -14.89
CA GLU A 101 3.48 4.53 -15.81
C GLU A 101 4.53 3.48 -15.45
N LYS A 102 5.77 3.94 -15.21
CA LYS A 102 6.88 3.06 -14.79
C LYS A 102 6.64 2.48 -13.40
N VAL A 103 6.07 3.25 -12.47
CA VAL A 103 5.70 2.73 -11.14
C VAL A 103 4.62 1.67 -11.26
N PHE A 104 3.62 1.90 -12.10
CA PHE A 104 2.57 0.94 -12.37
C PHE A 104 3.14 -0.38 -12.91
N GLU A 105 4.03 -0.32 -13.89
CA GLU A 105 4.74 -1.50 -14.42
C GLU A 105 5.54 -2.25 -13.34
N LEU A 106 6.26 -1.51 -12.49
CA LEU A 106 7.01 -2.10 -11.37
C LEU A 106 6.09 -2.81 -10.38
N VAL A 107 4.97 -2.20 -10.02
CA VAL A 107 3.97 -2.82 -9.13
C VAL A 107 3.40 -4.09 -9.78
N GLN A 108 3.03 -4.03 -11.06
CA GLN A 108 2.52 -5.20 -11.78
C GLN A 108 3.55 -6.33 -11.83
N LYS A 109 4.81 -6.02 -12.12
CA LYS A 109 5.90 -7.01 -12.15
C LYS A 109 6.11 -7.66 -10.78
N THR A 110 6.15 -6.85 -9.72
CA THR A 110 6.29 -7.32 -8.34
C THR A 110 5.14 -8.23 -7.92
N LEU A 111 3.90 -7.89 -8.28
CA LEU A 111 2.75 -8.73 -7.97
C LEU A 111 2.73 -10.02 -8.80
N LYS A 112 3.04 -9.98 -10.10
CA LYS A 112 3.11 -11.18 -10.95
C LYS A 112 4.15 -12.19 -10.46
N ASN A 113 5.33 -11.71 -10.07
CA ASN A 113 6.42 -12.57 -9.59
C ASN A 113 6.14 -13.22 -8.22
N THR A 114 5.09 -12.77 -7.52
CA THR A 114 4.76 -13.23 -6.16
C THR A 114 3.41 -13.91 -6.09
N LEU A 115 2.59 -13.84 -7.14
CA LEU A 115 1.36 -14.61 -7.29
C LEU A 115 1.73 -16.04 -7.70
N ALA A 116 1.52 -17.01 -6.79
CA ALA A 116 1.42 -18.40 -7.21
C ALA A 116 0.27 -18.51 -8.22
N PRO A 117 0.34 -19.42 -9.22
CA PRO A 117 -0.77 -19.64 -10.14
C PRO A 117 -2.06 -19.89 -9.35
N PRO A 118 -3.22 -19.43 -9.84
CA PRO A 118 -4.48 -19.66 -9.16
C PRO A 118 -4.62 -21.17 -8.92
N ARG A 119 -4.69 -21.58 -7.64
CA ARG A 119 -5.05 -22.96 -7.31
C ARG A 119 -6.45 -23.17 -7.88
N GLN A 120 -6.54 -24.02 -8.92
CA GLN A 120 -7.81 -24.57 -9.35
C GLN A 120 -8.47 -25.19 -8.12
N TYR A 121 -9.61 -24.64 -7.73
CA TYR A 121 -10.48 -25.30 -6.78
C TYR A 121 -11.39 -26.25 -7.58
N PRO A 122 -11.61 -27.48 -7.11
CA PRO A 122 -12.56 -28.42 -7.71
C PRO A 122 -13.99 -27.87 -7.69
#